data_AF-A0A7W1KYP4-F1
#
_entry.id   AF-A0A7W1KYP4-F1
#
_cell.length_a   1.000
_cell.length_b   1.000
_cell.length_c   1.000
_cell.angle_alpha   90.00
_cell.angle_beta   90.00
_cell.angle_gamma   90.00
#
_symmetry.space_group_name_H-M   'P 1'
#
loop_
_entity.id
_entity.type
_entity.pdbx_description
1 polymer ?
#
loop_
_entity_poly.entity_id
_entity_poly.type
_entity_poly.pdbx_seq_one_letter_code
_entity_poly.pdbx_strand_id
1 'polypeptide(L)' 'MRDTLLSVALLLGILFLSALITNWFARTMYNRCGACGTLNARRRANCRSCNAELRL' A
#
# COMPACT_ATOMS: atom_id res chain seq x y z
N MET A 1 -12.13 34.17 3.06
CA MET A 1 -12.78 32.85 2.86
C MET A 1 -12.32 32.13 1.59
N ARG A 2 -11.99 32.85 0.50
CA ARG A 2 -11.47 32.23 -0.72
C ARG A 2 -10.10 31.57 -0.50
N ASP A 3 -9.23 32.20 0.29
CA ASP A 3 -7.92 31.64 0.66
C ASP A 3 -8.04 30.39 1.52
N THR A 4 -8.96 30.38 2.49
CA THR A 4 -9.23 29.19 3.31
C THR A 4 -9.76 28.03 2.48
N LEU A 5 -10.64 28.29 1.50
CA LEU A 5 -11.10 27.26 0.56
C LEU A 5 -9.96 26.71 -0.32
N LEU A 6 -9.08 27.59 -0.81
CA LEU A 6 -7.89 27.19 -1.58
C LEU A 6 -6.94 26.33 -0.73
N SER A 7 -6.69 26.70 0.53
CA SER A 7 -5.85 25.91 1.44
C SER A 7 -6.44 24.53 1.72
N VAL A 8 -7.76 24.45 1.96
CA VAL A 8 -8.45 23.17 2.17
C VAL A 8 -8.39 22.29 0.92
N ALA A 9 -8.64 22.86 -0.26
CA ALA A 9 -8.57 22.13 -1.52
C ALA A 9 -7.15 21.59 -1.79
N LEU A 10 -6.12 22.39 -1.52
CA LEU A 10 -4.73 21.98 -1.65
C LEU A 10 -4.41 20.83 -0.68
N LEU A 11 -4.81 20.94 0.59
CA LEU A 11 -4.60 19.89 1.59
C LEU A 11 -5.26 18.58 1.19
N LEU A 12 -6.51 18.62 0.76
CA LEU A 12 -7.22 17.43 0.29
C LEU A 12 -6.54 16.83 -0.95
N GLY A 13 -6.08 17.67 -1.87
CA GLY A 13 -5.33 17.23 -3.05
C GLY A 13 -4.04 16.49 -2.67
N ILE A 14 -3.24 17.06 -1.76
CA ILE A 14 -2.00 16.43 -1.26
C ILE A 14 -2.32 15.10 -0.59
N LEU A 15 -3.25 15.07 0.37
CA LEU A 15 -3.59 13.86 1.11
C LEU A 15 -4.11 12.75 0.18
N PHE A 16 -4.95 13.11 -0.80
CA PHE A 16 -5.48 12.17 -1.76
C PHE A 16 -4.37 11.58 -2.65
N LEU A 17 -3.50 12.43 -3.21
CA LEU A 17 -2.37 11.97 -4.03
C LEU A 17 -1.41 11.11 -3.23
N SER A 18 -1.07 11.51 -2.01
CA SER A 18 -0.23 10.71 -1.11
C SER A 18 -0.85 9.34 -0.85
N ALA A 19 -2.14 9.28 -0.52
CA ALA A 19 -2.83 8.02 -0.29
C ALA A 19 -2.81 7.09 -1.52
N LEU A 20 -3.02 7.63 -2.72
CA LEU A 20 -2.94 6.87 -3.96
C LEU A 20 -1.54 6.29 -4.19
N ILE A 21 -0.50 7.12 -4.06
CA ILE A 21 0.90 6.70 -4.26
C ILE A 21 1.29 5.66 -3.21
N THR A 22 0.98 5.89 -1.94
CA THR A 22 1.28 4.96 -0.84
C THR A 22 0.57 3.61 -1.03
N ASN A 23 -0.71 3.62 -1.41
CA ASN A 23 -1.45 2.39 -1.68
C ASN A 23 -0.86 1.64 -2.87
N TRP A 24 -0.53 2.34 -3.97
CA TRP A 24 0.11 1.73 -5.12
C TRP A 24 1.45 1.07 -4.73
N PHE A 25 2.30 1.77 -3.99
CA PHE A 25 3.57 1.24 -3.51
C PHE A 25 3.39 0.03 -2.57
N ALA A 26 2.42 0.07 -1.67
CA ALA A 26 2.13 -1.06 -0.79
C ALA A 26 1.71 -2.30 -1.60
N ARG A 27 0.89 -2.13 -2.64
CA ARG A 27 0.44 -3.24 -3.49
C ARG A 27 1.57 -3.81 -4.37
N THR A 28 2.55 -3.01 -4.75
CA THR A 28 3.71 -3.50 -5.54
C THR A 28 4.74 -4.22 -4.67
N MET A 29 4.91 -3.78 -3.42
CA MET A 29 5.92 -4.31 -2.49
C MET A 29 5.46 -5.54 -1.71
N TYR A 30 4.16 -5.76 -1.54
CA TYR A 30 3.64 -6.85 -0.73
C TYR A 30 2.72 -7.79 -1.52
N ASN A 31 2.90 -9.09 -1.31
CA ASN A 31 2.03 -10.15 -1.80
C ASN A 31 1.36 -10.88 -0.63
N ARG A 32 0.12 -11.35 -0.85
CA ARG A 32 -0.62 -12.10 0.16
C ARG A 32 -0.37 -13.59 -0.07
N CYS A 33 0.01 -14.32 0.96
CA CYS A 33 0.23 -15.76 0.86
C CYS A 33 -1.10 -16.46 0.53
N GLY A 34 -1.12 -17.28 -0.52
CA GLY A 34 -2.31 -18.06 -0.91
C GLY A 34 -2.72 -19.13 0.11
N ALA A 35 -1.78 -19.61 0.93
CA ALA A 35 -2.05 -20.67 1.90
C ALA A 35 -2.66 -20.14 3.21
N CYS A 36 -2.14 -19.05 3.77
CA CYS A 36 -2.54 -18.56 5.10
C CYS A 36 -2.99 -17.08 5.13
N GLY A 37 -3.03 -16.40 3.98
CA GLY A 37 -3.49 -15.00 3.89
C GLY A 37 -2.56 -13.95 4.50
N THR A 38 -1.40 -14.36 5.03
CA THR A 38 -0.40 -13.44 5.60
C THR A 38 0.20 -12.54 4.52
N LEU A 39 0.32 -11.24 4.82
CA LEU A 39 1.01 -10.29 3.96
C LEU A 39 2.53 -10.49 4.06
N ASN A 40 3.19 -10.62 2.93
CA ASN A 40 4.63 -10.82 2.83
C ASN A 40 5.25 -9.80 1.88
N ALA A 41 6.52 -9.47 2.11
CA ALA A 41 7.27 -8.66 1.16
C ALA A 41 7.54 -9.50 -0.10
N ARG A 42 7.32 -8.92 -1.27
CA ARG A 42 7.43 -9.59 -2.57
C ARG A 42 8.79 -10.20 -2.86
N ARG A 43 9.85 -9.70 -2.21
CA ARG A 43 11.21 -10.23 -2.29
C ARG A 43 11.42 -11.58 -1.57
N ARG A 44 10.45 -12.04 -0.77
CA ARG A 44 10.56 -13.31 -0.03
C ARG A 44 10.13 -14.47 -0.92
N ALA A 45 10.92 -15.54 -0.92
CA ALA A 45 10.56 -16.80 -1.57
C ALA A 45 9.52 -17.60 -0.76
N ASN A 46 9.52 -17.49 0.57
CA ASN A 46 8.63 -18.24 1.47
C ASN A 46 7.86 -17.32 2.43
N CYS A 47 6.65 -17.74 2.80
CA CYS A 47 5.76 -17.02 3.71
C CYS A 47 6.35 -16.96 5.11
N ARG A 48 6.35 -15.78 5.72
CA ARG A 48 6.90 -15.56 7.07
C ARG A 48 6.17 -16.31 8.19
N SER A 49 4.93 -16.73 7.96
CA SER A 49 4.06 -17.32 8.99
C SER A 49 3.94 -18.83 8.83
N CYS A 50 3.65 -19.33 7.63
CA CYS A 50 3.44 -20.77 7.37
C CYS A 50 4.55 -21.43 6.56
N ASN A 51 5.60 -20.69 6.18
CA ASN A 51 6.72 -21.17 5.37
C ASN A 51 6.37 -21.72 3.97
N ALA A 52 5.12 -21.60 3.52
CA ALA A 52 4.73 -21.97 2.16
C ALA A 52 5.41 -21.09 1.11
N GLU A 53 5.72 -21.66 -0.06
CA GLU A 53 6.31 -20.94 -1.19
C GLU A 53 5.39 -19.79 -1.65
N LEU A 54 5.94 -18.58 -1.72
CA LEU A 54 5.25 -17.39 -2.23
C LEU A 54 5.48 -17.35 -3.74
N ARG A 55 4.64 -18.06 -4.49
CA ARG A 55 4.59 -17.89 -5.95
C ARG A 55 4.07 -16.49 -6.26
N LEU A 56 4.80 -15.80 -7.14
CA LEU A 56 4.44 -14.48 -7.66
C LEU A 56 3.04 -14.48 -8.27
#